data_AF-X0TU88-F1
#
_entry.id   AF-X0TU88-F1
#
_cell.length_a   1.000
_cell.length_b   1.000
_cell.length_c   1.000
_cell.angle_alpha   90.00
_cell.angle_beta   90.00
_cell.angle_gamma   90.00
#
_symmetry.space_group_name_H-M   'P 1'
#
loop_
_entity.id
_entity.type
_entity.pdbx_description
1 polymer ?
#
loop_
_entity_poly.entity_id
_entity_poly.type
_entity_poly.pdbx_seq_one_letter_code
_entity_poly.pdbx_strand_id
1 'polypeptide(L)'
;MSNMIVQMGGTALKTMLPKIMRPLGAELEALQSVAILEAMRADCVDLGLQPEPLKKTAESIEKNHNPYGEPQANRTKWAEGLDIPETADTVLFVGCSTAYRRQEIAKATVKILKRAGIKFAVLPDEWCCGSILLRNGNVDIAEKMIQHNVELLKGNKV
;
A
#
# COMPACT_ATOMS: atom_id res chain seq x y z
N MET A 1 -2.00 23.96 -17.42
CA MET A 1 -1.81 23.30 -16.12
C MET A 1 -2.57 21.99 -16.19
N SER A 2 -1.82 20.88 -16.25
CA SER A 2 -2.32 19.56 -16.62
C SER A 2 -2.82 18.83 -15.38
N ASN A 3 -4.15 18.75 -15.19
CA ASN A 3 -4.73 17.80 -14.25
C ASN A 3 -4.85 16.46 -14.96
N MET A 4 -3.79 15.67 -14.78
CA MET A 4 -3.75 14.25 -15.11
C MET A 4 -4.68 13.54 -14.14
N ILE A 5 -5.97 13.46 -14.48
CA ILE A 5 -6.94 12.63 -13.78
C ILE A 5 -6.52 11.18 -14.00
N VAL A 6 -6.13 10.58 -12.89
CA VAL A 6 -5.72 9.19 -12.72
C VAL A 6 -6.82 8.29 -13.27
N GLN A 7 -6.55 7.66 -14.41
CA GLN A 7 -7.37 6.62 -14.99
C GLN A 7 -7.11 5.30 -14.23
N MET A 8 -7.65 5.19 -13.01
CA MET A 8 -7.62 3.95 -12.23
C MET A 8 -8.99 3.26 -12.28
N GLY A 9 -9.03 2.18 -13.07
CA GLY A 9 -9.89 1.02 -12.83
C GLY A 9 -11.35 1.11 -13.26
N GLY A 10 -11.73 0.37 -14.31
CA GLY A 10 -13.11 -0.11 -14.49
C GLY A 10 -13.85 0.29 -15.77
N THR A 11 -13.16 0.36 -16.91
CA THR A 11 -13.68 0.81 -18.22
C THR A 11 -14.72 -0.09 -18.92
N ALA A 12 -15.48 -0.95 -18.22
CA ALA A 12 -16.43 -1.85 -18.89
C ALA A 12 -17.76 -2.13 -18.16
N LEU A 13 -18.10 -1.42 -17.08
CA LEU A 13 -19.49 -1.36 -16.63
C LEU A 13 -20.10 -0.04 -17.12
N LYS A 14 -20.25 0.09 -18.45
CA LYS A 14 -21.30 0.94 -19.01
C LYS A 14 -22.62 0.25 -18.65
N THR A 15 -23.07 0.47 -17.43
CA THR A 15 -24.43 0.23 -16.98
C THR A 15 -25.37 0.64 -18.11
N MET A 16 -26.13 -0.33 -18.62
CA MET A 16 -27.03 -0.08 -19.74
C MET A 16 -28.14 0.84 -19.26
N LEU A 17 -27.94 2.15 -19.43
CA LEU A 17 -29.06 3.07 -19.50
C LEU A 17 -29.88 2.66 -20.73
N PRO A 18 -31.21 2.46 -20.61
CA PRO A 18 -32.06 2.22 -21.76
C PRO A 18 -31.76 3.26 -22.83
N LYS A 19 -31.60 2.84 -24.10
CA LYS A 19 -31.17 3.73 -25.21
C LYS A 19 -31.99 5.04 -25.30
N ILE A 20 -33.23 5.02 -24.80
CA ILE A 20 -34.14 6.16 -24.73
C ILE A 20 -33.68 7.30 -23.80
N MET A 21 -32.80 7.05 -22.83
CA MET A 21 -32.37 8.06 -21.85
C MET A 21 -31.10 8.81 -22.26
N ARG A 22 -30.32 8.28 -23.21
CA ARG A 22 -29.10 8.93 -23.73
C ARG A 22 -29.36 10.29 -24.42
N PRO A 23 -30.42 10.47 -25.23
CA PRO A 23 -30.74 11.77 -25.84
C PRO A 23 -31.15 12.85 -24.83
N LEU A 24 -31.50 12.45 -23.60
CA LEU A 24 -31.92 13.35 -22.51
C LEU A 24 -30.72 13.85 -21.68
N GLY A 25 -29.48 13.58 -22.10
CA GLY A 25 -28.27 14.00 -21.39
C GLY A 25 -27.99 13.22 -20.10
N ALA A 26 -28.75 12.15 -19.82
CA ALA A 26 -28.48 11.27 -18.71
C ALA A 26 -27.35 10.30 -19.08
N GLU A 27 -26.17 10.53 -18.51
CA GLU A 27 -25.09 9.53 -18.43
C GLU A 27 -25.08 8.96 -17.01
N LEU A 28 -25.03 7.63 -16.86
CA LEU A 28 -24.83 7.05 -15.54
C LEU A 28 -23.33 7.12 -15.24
N GLU A 29 -22.94 8.06 -14.39
CA GLU A 29 -21.60 8.02 -13.81
C GLU A 29 -21.45 6.72 -13.01
N ALA A 30 -20.32 6.04 -13.20
CA ALA A 30 -20.04 4.83 -12.43
C ALA A 30 -19.98 5.20 -10.95
N LEU A 31 -20.86 4.58 -10.15
CA LEU A 31 -20.86 4.76 -8.70
C LEU A 31 -19.45 4.45 -8.17
N GLN A 32 -18.83 5.42 -7.50
CA GLN A 32 -17.49 5.29 -6.91
C GLN A 32 -17.56 4.49 -5.61
N SER A 33 -18.02 3.24 -5.70
CA SER A 33 -18.34 2.40 -4.54
C SER A 33 -17.15 2.22 -3.60
N VAL A 34 -15.93 2.15 -4.12
CA VAL A 34 -14.70 2.06 -3.32
C VAL A 34 -14.46 3.33 -2.52
N ALA A 35 -14.48 4.50 -3.19
CA ALA A 35 -14.27 5.78 -2.53
C ALA A 35 -15.35 6.07 -1.47
N ILE A 36 -16.61 5.76 -1.78
CA ILE A 36 -17.72 5.88 -0.83
C ILE A 36 -17.47 4.98 0.39
N LEU A 37 -17.09 3.72 0.19
CA LEU A 37 -16.85 2.78 1.29
C LEU A 37 -15.64 3.18 2.15
N GLU A 38 -14.57 3.67 1.54
CA GLU A 38 -13.39 4.16 2.27
C GLU A 38 -13.71 5.42 3.08
N ALA A 39 -14.48 6.36 2.50
CA ALA A 39 -14.95 7.54 3.21
C ALA A 39 -15.85 7.17 4.40
N MET A 40 -16.82 6.29 4.21
CA MET A 40 -17.68 5.81 5.30
C MET A 40 -16.89 5.12 6.41
N ARG A 41 -15.80 4.40 6.08
CA ARG A 41 -14.93 3.79 7.09
C ARG A 41 -14.10 4.82 7.84
N ALA A 42 -13.67 5.89 7.19
CA ALA A 42 -13.02 7.01 7.85
C ALA A 42 -14.00 7.67 8.85
N ASP A 43 -15.24 7.93 8.45
CA ASP A 43 -16.27 8.44 9.36
C ASP A 43 -16.48 7.49 10.57
N CYS A 44 -16.47 6.17 10.35
CA CYS A 44 -16.53 5.20 11.45
C CYS A 44 -15.33 5.29 12.40
N VAL A 45 -14.14 5.63 11.92
CA VAL A 45 -12.96 5.87 12.78
C VAL A 45 -13.16 7.13 13.61
N ASP A 46 -13.56 8.23 12.96
CA ASP A 46 -13.76 9.53 13.61
C ASP A 46 -14.86 9.48 14.69
N LEU A 47 -15.91 8.69 14.45
CA LEU A 47 -17.01 8.46 15.39
C LEU A 47 -16.67 7.42 16.48
N GLY A 48 -15.48 6.81 16.45
CA GLY A 48 -15.08 5.77 17.41
C GLY A 48 -15.85 4.45 17.26
N LEU A 49 -16.42 4.19 16.09
CA LEU A 49 -17.22 3.01 15.76
C LEU A 49 -16.42 1.88 15.10
N GLN A 50 -15.10 2.03 15.00
CA GLN A 50 -14.24 1.02 14.38
C GLN A 50 -14.22 -0.28 15.21
N PRO A 51 -14.32 -1.46 14.58
CA PRO A 51 -14.16 -2.73 15.27
C PRO A 51 -12.80 -2.86 15.97
N GLU A 52 -12.82 -3.34 17.21
CA GLU A 52 -11.64 -3.48 18.08
C GLU A 52 -10.44 -4.19 17.41
N PRO A 53 -10.60 -5.28 16.62
CA PRO A 53 -9.46 -5.90 15.93
C PRO A 53 -8.77 -4.98 14.91
N LEU A 54 -9.53 -4.12 14.24
CA LEU A 54 -8.98 -3.17 13.27
C LEU A 54 -8.26 -2.03 13.99
N LYS A 55 -8.80 -1.57 15.12
CA LYS A 55 -8.16 -0.58 15.99
C LYS A 55 -6.80 -1.07 16.49
N LYS A 56 -6.72 -2.29 17.03
CA LYS A 56 -5.45 -2.91 17.46
C LYS A 56 -4.46 -3.07 16.32
N THR A 57 -4.94 -3.36 15.12
CA THR A 57 -4.08 -3.43 13.94
C THR A 57 -3.50 -2.06 13.60
N ALA A 58 -4.31 -1.00 13.66
CA ALA A 58 -3.86 0.37 13.42
C ALA A 58 -2.84 0.83 14.47
N GLU A 59 -3.12 0.60 15.76
CA GLU A 59 -2.20 0.88 16.87
C GLU A 59 -0.86 0.13 16.72
N SER A 60 -0.91 -1.13 16.29
CA SER A 60 0.29 -1.93 16.03
C SER A 60 1.12 -1.36 14.88
N ILE A 61 0.47 -0.94 13.79
CA ILE A 61 1.16 -0.31 12.66
C ILE A 61 1.75 1.03 13.08
N GLU A 62 1.03 1.84 13.85
CA GLU A 62 1.54 3.15 14.30
C GLU A 62 2.75 3.00 15.21
N LYS A 63 2.73 2.03 16.13
CA LYS A 63 3.79 1.81 17.10
C LYS A 63 5.00 1.04 16.55
N ASN A 64 4.74 0.00 15.75
CA ASN A 64 5.75 -0.97 15.34
C ASN A 64 6.05 -0.91 13.83
N HIS A 65 5.37 -0.04 13.08
CA HIS A 65 5.49 0.13 11.64
C HIS A 65 5.12 -1.13 10.83
N ASN A 66 4.44 -2.09 11.46
CA ASN A 66 3.91 -3.30 10.85
C ASN A 66 2.69 -3.82 11.64
N PRO A 67 1.76 -4.54 11.01
CA PRO A 67 0.53 -5.00 11.68
C PRO A 67 0.76 -6.15 12.67
N TYR A 68 1.96 -6.73 12.73
CA TYR A 68 2.23 -7.96 13.46
C TYR A 68 2.85 -7.74 14.84
N GLY A 69 3.19 -6.49 15.19
CA GLY A 69 3.86 -6.17 16.46
C GLY A 69 5.31 -6.63 16.53
N GLU A 70 5.91 -6.98 15.38
CA GLU A 70 7.30 -7.44 15.32
C GLU A 70 8.26 -6.24 15.45
N PRO A 71 9.42 -6.40 16.10
CA PRO A 71 10.44 -5.36 16.12
C PRO A 71 10.89 -4.97 14.70
N GLN A 72 11.06 -3.66 14.46
CA GLN A 72 11.52 -3.16 13.16
C GLN A 72 12.91 -3.71 12.78
N ALA A 73 13.79 -3.94 13.76
CA ALA A 73 15.10 -4.57 13.54
C ALA A 73 15.03 -5.98 12.93
N ASN A 74 13.88 -6.67 13.01
CA ASN A 74 13.70 -7.99 12.40
C ASN A 74 13.35 -7.93 10.91
N ARG A 75 13.08 -6.74 10.35
CA ARG A 75 12.54 -6.57 9.00
C ARG A 75 13.39 -7.22 7.90
N THR A 76 14.71 -7.14 8.01
CA THR A 76 15.65 -7.59 6.98
C THR A 76 16.32 -8.92 7.29
N LYS A 77 15.99 -9.58 8.41
CA LYS A 77 16.56 -10.89 8.79
C LYS A 77 16.40 -11.96 7.70
N TRP A 78 15.31 -11.90 6.93
CA TRP A 78 15.07 -12.83 5.84
C TRP A 78 16.11 -12.75 4.70
N ALA A 79 16.83 -11.63 4.60
CA ALA A 79 17.80 -11.34 3.55
C ALA A 79 19.23 -11.82 3.89
N GLU A 80 19.47 -12.33 5.10
CA GLU A 80 20.76 -12.87 5.52
C GLU A 80 21.23 -13.96 4.55
N GLY A 81 22.49 -13.85 4.09
CA GLY A 81 23.10 -14.78 3.14
C GLY A 81 22.59 -14.68 1.70
N LEU A 82 21.83 -13.64 1.35
CA LEU A 82 21.37 -13.40 -0.02
C LEU A 82 22.23 -12.38 -0.78
N ASP A 83 23.30 -11.83 -0.20
CA ASP A 83 24.21 -10.86 -0.83
C ASP A 83 23.48 -9.75 -1.60
N ILE A 84 22.55 -9.07 -0.94
CA ILE A 84 21.83 -7.92 -1.50
C ILE A 84 22.69 -6.67 -1.23
N PRO A 85 23.01 -5.85 -2.26
CA PRO A 85 23.72 -4.59 -2.07
C PRO A 85 22.99 -3.67 -1.08
N GLU A 86 23.76 -2.89 -0.31
CA GLU A 86 23.20 -1.85 0.56
C GLU A 86 22.56 -0.70 -0.24
N THR A 87 23.08 -0.46 -1.45
CA THR A 87 22.63 0.58 -2.39
C THR A 87 22.54 0.00 -3.81
N ALA A 88 21.47 0.32 -4.52
CA ALA A 88 21.30 0.23 -5.97
C ALA A 88 20.14 1.15 -6.45
N ASP A 89 20.23 1.70 -7.68
CA ASP A 89 19.23 2.62 -8.27
C ASP A 89 17.76 2.11 -8.28
N THR A 90 17.55 0.83 -7.94
CA THR A 90 16.25 0.18 -7.80
C THR A 90 16.07 -0.36 -6.39
N VAL A 91 14.88 -0.13 -5.83
CA VAL A 91 14.47 -0.67 -4.53
C VAL A 91 13.51 -1.83 -4.72
N LEU A 92 13.73 -2.92 -4.00
CA LEU A 92 12.70 -3.91 -3.72
C LEU A 92 11.97 -3.49 -2.44
N PHE A 93 10.79 -2.86 -2.59
CA PHE A 93 9.90 -2.58 -1.48
C PHE A 93 9.23 -3.89 -1.04
N VAL A 94 9.58 -4.39 0.14
CA VAL A 94 9.31 -5.78 0.54
C VAL A 94 7.89 -5.96 1.04
N GLY A 95 7.38 -4.97 1.77
CA GLY A 95 6.11 -5.02 2.49
C GLY A 95 6.14 -5.93 3.72
N CYS A 96 5.19 -5.71 4.64
CA CYS A 96 5.16 -6.41 5.93
C CYS A 96 4.95 -7.93 5.77
N SER A 97 3.98 -8.36 4.95
CA SER A 97 3.64 -9.78 4.82
C SER A 97 4.84 -10.60 4.35
N THR A 98 5.56 -10.10 3.35
CA THR A 98 6.71 -10.78 2.75
C THR A 98 7.93 -10.74 3.67
N ALA A 99 8.14 -9.64 4.40
CA ALA A 99 9.24 -9.53 5.36
C ALA A 99 9.08 -10.45 6.59
N TYR A 100 7.85 -10.59 7.11
CA TYR A 100 7.62 -11.22 8.42
C TYR A 100 6.85 -12.54 8.39
N ARG A 101 6.09 -12.85 7.34
CA ARG A 101 5.20 -14.04 7.31
C ARG A 101 5.46 -14.94 6.12
N ARG A 102 5.77 -14.37 4.95
CA ARG A 102 5.93 -15.07 3.66
C ARG A 102 7.32 -14.83 3.07
N GLN A 103 8.35 -15.07 3.87
CA GLN A 103 9.75 -14.82 3.52
C GLN A 103 10.23 -15.62 2.30
N GLU A 104 9.60 -16.76 2.02
CA GLU A 104 9.87 -17.55 0.82
C GLU A 104 9.58 -16.77 -0.46
N ILE A 105 8.58 -15.88 -0.45
CA ILE A 105 8.25 -15.02 -1.59
C ILE A 105 9.36 -13.98 -1.78
N ALA A 106 9.82 -13.33 -0.71
CA ALA A 106 10.92 -12.35 -0.78
C ALA A 106 12.20 -13.00 -1.32
N LYS A 107 12.56 -14.18 -0.80
CA LYS A 107 13.71 -14.99 -1.27
C LYS A 107 13.58 -15.41 -2.73
N ALA A 108 12.38 -15.79 -3.18
CA ALA A 108 12.13 -16.13 -4.58
C ALA A 108 12.28 -14.91 -5.50
N THR A 109 11.72 -13.76 -5.10
CA THR A 109 11.86 -12.49 -5.84
C THR A 109 13.32 -12.09 -5.97
N VAL A 110 14.12 -12.18 -4.91
CA VAL A 110 15.57 -11.91 -4.94
C VAL A 110 16.28 -12.79 -5.98
N LYS A 111 16.00 -14.10 -6.00
CA LYS A 111 16.58 -15.03 -6.97
C LYS A 111 16.23 -14.65 -8.41
N ILE A 112 14.97 -14.28 -8.65
CA ILE A 112 14.49 -13.84 -9.97
C ILE A 112 15.20 -12.57 -10.42
N LEU A 113 15.25 -11.54 -9.56
CA LEU A 113 15.90 -10.26 -9.87
C LEU A 113 17.39 -10.44 -10.15
N LYS A 114 18.09 -11.24 -9.32
CA LYS A 114 19.50 -11.59 -9.55
C LYS A 114 19.70 -12.31 -10.89
N ARG A 115 18.84 -13.27 -11.22
CA ARG A 115 18.92 -13.99 -12.50
C ARG A 115 18.63 -13.09 -13.70
N ALA A 116 17.78 -12.09 -13.52
CA ALA A 116 17.48 -11.07 -14.52
C ALA A 116 18.59 -10.00 -14.65
N GLY A 117 19.65 -10.04 -13.83
CA GLY A 117 20.72 -9.05 -13.84
C GLY A 117 20.30 -7.67 -13.30
N ILE A 118 19.17 -7.60 -12.58
CA ILE A 118 18.69 -6.37 -11.97
C ILE A 118 19.44 -6.16 -10.66
N LYS A 119 20.16 -5.04 -10.54
CA LYS A 119 20.73 -4.58 -9.27
C LYS A 119 19.64 -3.90 -8.47
N PHE A 120 19.47 -4.30 -7.22
CA PHE A 120 18.47 -3.71 -6.32
C PHE A 120 18.99 -3.75 -4.89
N ALA A 121 18.47 -2.86 -4.05
CA ALA A 121 18.64 -2.92 -2.60
C ALA A 121 17.27 -3.05 -1.91
N VAL A 122 17.30 -3.27 -0.60
CA VAL A 122 16.12 -3.29 0.28
C VAL A 122 16.26 -2.20 1.33
N LEU A 123 15.15 -1.72 1.86
CA LEU A 123 15.12 -0.62 2.82
C LEU A 123 14.94 -1.16 4.26
N PRO A 124 15.97 -1.07 5.13
CA PRO A 124 15.85 -1.54 6.52
C PRO A 124 14.80 -0.78 7.32
N ASP A 125 14.65 0.52 7.04
CA ASP A 125 13.68 1.40 7.70
C ASP A 125 12.37 1.58 6.90
N GLU A 126 12.06 0.65 6.01
CA GLU A 126 10.76 0.63 5.33
C GLU A 126 9.64 0.41 6.36
N TRP A 127 8.61 1.24 6.32
CA TRP A 127 7.41 1.10 7.15
C TRP A 127 6.29 0.40 6.39
N CYS A 128 5.18 0.12 7.05
CA CYS A 128 3.98 -0.41 6.40
C CYS A 128 3.59 0.46 5.20
N CYS A 129 3.09 -0.13 4.11
CA CYS A 129 2.65 0.64 2.93
C CYS A 129 1.35 1.44 3.15
N GLY A 130 0.71 1.33 4.32
CA GLY A 130 -0.54 2.04 4.64
C GLY A 130 -1.80 1.45 4.03
N SER A 131 -1.72 0.45 3.13
CA SER A 131 -2.90 -0.06 2.41
C SER A 131 -4.01 -0.59 3.31
N ILE A 132 -3.65 -1.29 4.41
CA ILE A 132 -4.63 -1.81 5.37
C ILE A 132 -5.28 -0.65 6.15
N LEU A 133 -4.51 0.39 6.47
CA LEU A 133 -4.99 1.56 7.20
C LEU A 133 -6.02 2.33 6.38
N LEU A 134 -5.72 2.62 5.10
CA LEU A 134 -6.65 3.27 4.15
C LEU A 134 -7.95 2.46 4.03
N ARG A 135 -7.84 1.15 3.83
CA ARG A 135 -9.01 0.26 3.68
C ARG A 135 -9.86 0.18 4.94
N ASN A 136 -9.30 0.49 6.11
CA ASN A 136 -9.96 0.45 7.41
C ASN A 136 -10.40 1.84 7.91
N GLY A 137 -10.14 2.92 7.16
CA GLY A 137 -10.51 4.29 7.52
C GLY A 137 -9.48 5.05 8.37
N ASN A 138 -8.31 4.48 8.66
CA ASN A 138 -7.26 5.15 9.45
C ASN A 138 -6.37 6.01 8.54
N VAL A 139 -6.95 7.04 7.93
CA VAL A 139 -6.30 7.80 6.85
C VAL A 139 -5.04 8.53 7.34
N ASP A 140 -5.10 9.20 8.49
CA ASP A 140 -3.97 9.98 9.03
C ASP A 140 -2.74 9.10 9.32
N ILE A 141 -2.97 7.93 9.93
CA ILE A 141 -1.89 6.96 10.21
C ILE A 141 -1.34 6.45 8.87
N ALA A 142 -2.19 6.19 7.88
CA ALA A 142 -1.74 5.73 6.57
C ALA A 142 -0.86 6.78 5.88
N GLU A 143 -1.27 8.04 5.90
CA GLU A 143 -0.53 9.15 5.33
C GLU A 143 0.86 9.27 5.96
N LYS A 144 0.97 9.19 7.29
CA LYS A 144 2.26 9.18 7.99
C LYS A 144 3.18 8.06 7.49
N MET A 145 2.65 6.84 7.33
CA MET A 145 3.45 5.71 6.83
C MET A 145 3.90 5.91 5.37
N ILE A 146 3.02 6.47 4.54
CA ILE A 146 3.30 6.75 3.13
C ILE A 146 4.36 7.85 3.00
N GLN A 147 4.21 8.95 3.73
CA GLN A 147 5.14 10.07 3.71
C GLN A 147 6.55 9.61 4.12
N HIS A 148 6.69 8.87 5.22
CA HIS A 148 7.97 8.29 5.64
C HIS A 148 8.64 7.47 4.53
N ASN A 149 7.89 6.55 3.92
CA ASN A 149 8.43 5.70 2.86
C ASN A 149 8.81 6.50 1.61
N VAL A 150 8.03 7.52 1.24
CA VAL A 150 8.33 8.41 0.11
C VAL A 150 9.59 9.23 0.38
N GLU A 151 9.75 9.75 1.59
CA GLU A 151 10.96 10.48 2.00
C GLU A 151 12.19 9.58 2.01
N LEU A 152 12.05 8.36 2.52
CA LEU A 152 13.11 7.34 2.52
C LEU A 152 13.56 7.00 1.08
N LEU A 153 12.63 6.95 0.13
CA LEU A 153 12.92 6.72 -1.29
C LEU A 153 13.56 7.93 -1.98
N LYS A 154 13.26 9.16 -1.56
CA LYS A 154 13.86 10.39 -2.10
C LYS A 154 15.25 10.67 -1.55
N GLY A 155 15.46 10.41 -0.26
CA GLY A 155 16.67 10.77 0.48
C GLY A 155 17.85 9.83 0.22
N ASN A 156 17.58 8.61 -0.22
CA ASN A 156 18.63 7.67 -0.59
C ASN A 156 18.86 7.76 -2.11
N LYS A 157 20.13 7.94 -2.50
CA LYS A 157 20.62 7.10 -3.60
C LYS A 157 20.59 5.69 -3.05
N VAL A 158 19.42 5.07 -3.13
CA VAL A 158 19.42 3.63 -3.22
C VAL A 158 20.19 3.40 -4.48
#